data_AF-E7G3Q5-F1
#
_entry.id   AF-E7G3Q5-F1
#
_cell.length_a   1.000
_cell.length_b   1.000
_cell.length_c   1.000
_cell.angle_alpha   90.00
_cell.angle_beta   90.00
_cell.angle_gamma   90.00
#
_symmetry.space_group_name_H-M   'P 1'
#
loop_
_entity.id
_entity.type
_entity.pdbx_description
1 polymer ?
#
loop_
_entity_poly.entity_id
_entity_poly.type
_entity_poly.pdbx_seq_one_letter_code
_entity_poly.pdbx_strand_id
1 'polypeptide(L)'
;MLRTCIPQLWKILIFPSSAIGLLQPPITFSFSPLLARLWGVLVLLFIGIGVGVVIFTGACVAPVIFKTSSILPTPLTRYDAGILMSHIFIRSNWVLNALACILVLDSLILKKAILLRLSHLASSVLIFLFSFYYTPFILRAQSLGSVYTTSEKFIQMHAQSEIIFKILLTLLCFSFVSRALRNMPKTSH
;
A
#
# COMPACT_ATOMS: atom_id res chain seq x y z
N MET A 1 -32.97 -31.07 45.99
CA MET A 1 -34.19 -30.24 46.11
C MET A 1 -33.77 -28.82 46.51
N LEU A 2 -34.21 -27.81 45.74
CA LEU A 2 -34.14 -26.33 45.99
C LEU A 2 -32.72 -25.73 46.12
N ARG A 3 -32.13 -24.97 45.18
CA ARG A 3 -32.55 -23.75 44.44
C ARG A 3 -33.25 -22.73 45.34
N THR A 4 -32.54 -21.60 45.59
CA THR A 4 -32.94 -20.18 45.46
C THR A 4 -32.35 -19.33 46.59
N CYS A 5 -31.54 -18.31 46.26
CA CYS A 5 -31.89 -16.90 46.48
C CYS A 5 -30.63 -16.01 46.32
N ILE A 6 -30.41 -15.44 45.12
CA ILE A 6 -29.68 -14.18 44.95
C ILE A 6 -30.50 -13.34 43.96
N PRO A 7 -30.78 -12.05 44.26
CA PRO A 7 -32.00 -11.40 43.81
C PRO A 7 -31.92 -10.77 42.42
N GLN A 8 -33.06 -10.79 41.76
CA GLN A 8 -33.38 -10.41 40.39
C GLN A 8 -33.46 -8.89 40.10
N LEU A 9 -32.87 -8.01 40.92
CA LEU A 9 -33.20 -6.57 40.87
C LEU A 9 -32.24 -5.67 40.09
N TRP A 10 -31.19 -6.21 39.47
CA TRP A 10 -30.26 -5.41 38.65
C TRP A 10 -30.45 -5.54 37.13
N LYS A 11 -31.47 -6.28 36.68
CA LYS A 11 -31.69 -6.58 35.25
C LYS A 11 -32.70 -5.66 34.55
N ILE A 12 -33.21 -4.62 35.21
CA ILE A 12 -34.39 -3.87 34.72
C ILE A 12 -34.09 -2.45 34.22
N LEU A 13 -32.90 -1.85 34.43
CA LEU A 13 -32.77 -0.40 34.20
C LEU A 13 -31.84 0.13 33.12
N ILE A 14 -31.16 -0.71 32.32
CA ILE A 14 -30.29 -0.17 31.25
C ILE A 14 -30.40 -1.05 29.98
N PHE A 15 -31.16 -0.52 29.01
CA PHE A 15 -31.37 -0.94 27.61
C PHE A 15 -32.17 -2.25 27.33
N PRO A 16 -33.29 -2.17 26.59
CA PRO A 16 -33.95 -3.35 26.06
C PRO A 16 -33.06 -4.00 24.99
N SER A 17 -32.61 -5.22 25.28
CA SER A 17 -31.81 -6.10 24.41
C SER A 17 -32.46 -6.40 23.03
N SER A 18 -33.74 -6.08 22.86
CA SER A 18 -34.50 -6.34 21.62
C SER A 18 -34.23 -5.35 20.48
N ALA A 19 -33.54 -4.23 20.72
CA ALA A 19 -33.22 -3.25 19.66
C ALA A 19 -31.83 -3.44 19.01
N ILE A 20 -31.01 -4.39 19.48
CA ILE A 20 -29.65 -4.64 18.97
C ILE A 20 -29.65 -5.69 17.84
N GLY A 21 -30.79 -6.31 17.52
CA GLY A 21 -30.94 -7.24 16.40
C GLY A 21 -31.00 -6.60 15.01
N LEU A 22 -31.13 -5.27 14.92
CA LEU A 22 -31.34 -4.53 13.66
C LEU A 22 -30.09 -3.83 13.11
N LEU A 23 -28.93 -4.01 13.76
CA LEU A 23 -27.65 -3.47 13.29
C LEU A 23 -26.57 -4.55 13.15
N GLN A 24 -26.96 -5.74 12.67
CA GLN A 24 -25.98 -6.62 12.05
C GLN A 24 -25.75 -6.10 10.62
N PRO A 25 -24.53 -5.67 10.23
CA PRO A 25 -24.28 -5.37 8.82
C PRO A 25 -24.57 -6.65 8.01
N PRO A 26 -25.42 -6.59 6.97
CA PRO A 26 -26.01 -7.79 6.34
C PRO A 26 -25.05 -8.56 5.43
N ILE A 27 -23.73 -8.42 5.63
CA ILE A 27 -22.73 -8.97 4.72
C ILE A 27 -21.68 -9.74 5.52
N THR A 28 -22.09 -10.88 6.08
CA THR A 28 -21.13 -11.94 6.40
C THR A 28 -20.80 -12.64 5.08
N PHE A 29 -19.82 -12.12 4.36
CA PHE A 29 -19.26 -12.77 3.18
C PHE A 29 -18.60 -14.08 3.64
N SER A 30 -19.35 -15.17 3.60
CA SER A 30 -18.86 -16.50 3.98
C SER A 30 -17.98 -17.05 2.87
N PHE A 31 -16.73 -16.58 2.82
CA PHE A 31 -15.72 -17.14 1.92
C PHE A 31 -15.49 -18.62 2.28
N SER A 32 -15.47 -19.50 1.28
CA SER A 32 -15.00 -20.88 1.50
C SER A 32 -13.55 -20.84 2.01
N PRO A 33 -13.14 -21.77 2.90
CA PRO A 33 -11.81 -21.75 3.49
C PRO A 33 -10.69 -21.85 2.44
N LEU A 34 -10.96 -22.53 1.32
CA LEU A 34 -10.07 -22.57 0.16
C LEU A 34 -9.92 -21.19 -0.50
N LEU A 35 -11.01 -20.48 -0.72
CA LEU A 35 -11.00 -19.18 -1.38
C LEU A 35 -10.30 -18.11 -0.52
N ALA A 36 -10.43 -18.18 0.80
CA ALA A 36 -9.68 -17.33 1.72
C ALA A 36 -8.16 -17.58 1.67
N ARG A 37 -7.74 -18.84 1.52
CA ARG A 37 -6.32 -19.19 1.35
C ARG A 37 -5.78 -18.70 0.00
N LEU A 38 -6.53 -18.91 -1.08
CA LEU A 38 -6.16 -18.43 -2.42
C LEU A 38 -6.03 -16.91 -2.45
N TRP A 39 -6.98 -16.18 -1.85
CA TRP A 39 -6.90 -14.74 -1.69
C TRP A 39 -5.62 -14.31 -0.94
N GLY A 40 -5.29 -15.01 0.15
CA GLY A 40 -4.07 -14.79 0.91
C GLY A 40 -2.79 -14.93 0.09
N VAL A 41 -2.72 -15.92 -0.80
CA VAL A 41 -1.58 -16.14 -1.70
C VAL A 41 -1.53 -15.07 -2.80
N LEU A 42 -2.67 -14.73 -3.39
CA LEU A 42 -2.74 -13.68 -4.41
C LEU A 42 -2.26 -12.33 -3.86
N VAL A 43 -2.76 -11.91 -2.70
CA VAL A 43 -2.32 -10.67 -2.06
C VAL A 43 -0.81 -10.68 -1.80
N LEU A 44 -0.26 -11.80 -1.33
CA LEU A 44 1.18 -11.94 -1.08
C LEU A 44 2.00 -11.80 -2.38
N LEU A 45 1.53 -12.41 -3.48
CA LEU A 45 2.15 -12.29 -4.80
C LEU A 45 2.15 -10.83 -5.28
N PHE A 46 1.01 -10.15 -5.18
CA PHE A 46 0.89 -8.75 -5.59
C PHE A 46 1.77 -7.81 -4.75
N ILE A 47 1.88 -8.04 -3.43
CA ILE A 47 2.82 -7.30 -2.58
C ILE A 47 4.26 -7.54 -3.06
N GLY A 48 4.64 -8.79 -3.36
CA GLY A 48 5.96 -9.12 -3.90
C GLY A 48 6.26 -8.41 -5.21
N ILE A 49 5.31 -8.37 -6.14
CA ILE A 49 5.41 -7.59 -7.39
C ILE A 49 5.59 -6.10 -7.07
N GLY A 50 4.83 -5.55 -6.12
CA GLY A 50 4.96 -4.15 -5.69
C GLY A 50 6.36 -3.81 -5.16
N VAL A 51 6.91 -4.65 -4.28
CA VAL A 51 8.28 -4.53 -3.78
C VAL A 51 9.28 -4.58 -4.95
N GLY A 52 9.10 -5.54 -5.86
CA GLY A 52 9.94 -5.69 -7.05
C GLY A 52 9.92 -4.44 -7.95
N VAL A 53 8.75 -3.87 -8.22
CA VAL A 53 8.61 -2.64 -9.02
C VAL A 53 9.32 -1.47 -8.36
N VAL A 54 9.16 -1.30 -7.04
CA VAL A 54 9.77 -0.19 -6.30
C VAL A 54 11.30 -0.32 -6.27
N ILE A 55 11.83 -1.52 -6.03
CA ILE A 55 13.27 -1.79 -6.07
C ILE A 55 13.82 -1.61 -7.48
N PHE A 56 13.15 -2.16 -8.49
CA PHE A 56 13.62 -2.08 -9.87
C PHE A 56 13.67 -0.64 -10.36
N THR A 57 12.62 0.14 -10.15
CA THR A 57 12.59 1.55 -10.54
C THR A 57 13.61 2.38 -9.74
N GLY A 58 13.66 2.23 -8.42
CA GLY A 58 14.53 3.03 -7.56
C GLY A 58 16.02 2.66 -7.63
N ALA A 59 16.33 1.38 -7.41
CA ALA A 59 17.72 0.93 -7.25
C ALA A 59 18.38 0.52 -8.58
N CYS A 60 17.62 0.06 -9.57
CA CYS A 60 18.18 -0.40 -10.84
C CYS A 60 18.06 0.66 -11.94
N VAL A 61 16.87 1.17 -12.19
CA VAL A 61 16.60 2.08 -13.32
C VAL A 61 17.18 3.47 -13.09
N ALA A 62 16.99 4.07 -11.90
CA ALA A 62 17.48 5.42 -11.62
C ALA A 62 18.99 5.60 -11.86
N PRO A 63 19.91 4.75 -11.35
CA PRO A 63 21.33 4.93 -11.62
C PRO A 63 21.69 4.74 -13.09
N VAL A 64 21.00 3.85 -13.82
CA VAL A 64 21.23 3.63 -15.26
C VAL A 64 20.86 4.89 -16.06
N ILE A 65 19.74 5.53 -15.73
CA ILE A 65 19.25 6.71 -16.45
C ILE A 65 20.02 7.98 -16.06
N PHE A 66 20.40 8.15 -14.80
CA PHE A 66 21.08 9.38 -14.35
C PHE A 66 22.61 9.33 -14.44
N LYS A 67 23.22 8.15 -14.64
CA LYS A 67 24.67 7.99 -14.85
C LYS A 67 25.02 7.61 -16.29
N THR A 68 24.30 8.14 -17.27
CA THR A 68 24.55 7.84 -18.69
C THR A 68 25.94 8.24 -19.18
N SER A 69 26.63 9.16 -18.50
CA SER A 69 28.01 9.57 -18.87
C SER A 69 29.04 8.45 -18.79
N SER A 70 28.76 7.37 -18.04
CA SER A 70 29.63 6.19 -17.99
C SER A 70 29.22 5.09 -18.97
N ILE A 71 28.12 5.28 -19.72
CA ILE A 71 27.50 4.23 -20.54
C ILE A 71 27.39 4.66 -22.00
N LEU A 72 27.01 5.91 -22.26
CA LEU A 72 26.79 6.46 -23.60
C LEU A 72 27.94 7.41 -24.00
N PRO A 73 28.31 7.43 -25.30
CA PRO A 73 29.29 8.37 -25.84
C PRO A 73 28.78 9.83 -25.81
N THR A 74 27.46 10.03 -25.92
CA THR A 74 26.80 11.33 -25.76
C THR A 74 25.89 11.27 -24.52
N PRO A 75 26.29 11.86 -23.37
CA PRO A 75 25.51 11.77 -22.15
C PRO A 75 24.19 12.52 -22.27
N LEU A 76 23.12 11.95 -21.69
CA LEU A 76 21.87 12.67 -21.52
C LEU A 76 22.04 13.80 -20.50
N THR A 77 21.35 14.91 -20.74
CA THR A 77 21.24 15.94 -19.70
C THR A 77 20.41 15.39 -18.54
N ARG A 78 20.60 15.93 -17.32
CA ARG A 78 19.78 15.55 -16.16
C ARG A 78 18.29 15.76 -16.39
N TYR A 79 17.94 16.77 -17.21
CA TYR A 79 16.57 17.06 -17.58
C TYR A 79 15.98 15.94 -18.44
N ASP A 80 16.68 15.53 -19.52
CA ASP A 80 16.23 14.46 -20.42
C ASP A 80 16.13 13.11 -19.69
N ALA A 81 17.11 12.83 -18.83
CA ALA A 81 17.08 11.68 -17.92
C ALA A 81 15.84 11.70 -17.02
N GLY A 82 15.48 12.86 -16.47
CA GLY A 82 14.28 13.06 -15.66
C GLY A 82 12.97 12.80 -16.44
N ILE A 83 12.88 13.24 -17.69
CA ILE A 83 11.74 12.95 -18.57
C ILE A 83 11.59 11.43 -18.76
N LEU A 84 12.69 10.75 -19.11
CA LEU A 84 12.69 9.31 -19.33
C LEU A 84 12.28 8.54 -18.07
N MET A 85 12.82 8.92 -16.91
CA MET A 85 12.47 8.31 -15.63
C MET A 85 10.97 8.47 -15.32
N SER A 86 10.40 9.64 -15.62
CA SER A 86 8.98 9.92 -15.36
C SER A 86 8.07 9.04 -16.22
N HIS A 87 8.45 8.75 -17.47
CA HIS A 87 7.73 7.80 -18.33
C HIS A 87 7.77 6.36 -17.83
N ILE A 88 8.82 5.96 -17.11
CA ILE A 88 8.87 4.65 -16.44
C ILE A 88 7.95 4.66 -15.24
N PHE A 89 7.99 5.71 -14.40
CA PHE A 89 7.09 5.84 -13.26
C PHE A 89 5.61 5.84 -13.66
N ILE A 90 5.22 6.48 -14.77
CA ILE A 90 3.83 6.41 -15.27
C ILE A 90 3.42 4.95 -15.51
N ARG A 91 4.27 4.14 -16.15
CA ARG A 91 3.98 2.73 -16.42
C ARG A 91 3.94 1.90 -15.14
N SER A 92 4.89 2.13 -14.23
CA SER A 92 4.93 1.48 -12.93
C SER A 92 3.73 1.85 -12.05
N ASN A 93 3.23 3.07 -12.14
CA ASN A 93 2.07 3.54 -11.38
C ASN A 93 0.80 2.78 -11.73
N TRP A 94 0.61 2.29 -12.96
CA TRP A 94 -0.52 1.43 -13.29
C TRP A 94 -0.51 0.14 -12.44
N VAL A 95 0.66 -0.48 -12.30
CA VAL A 95 0.84 -1.69 -11.49
C VAL A 95 0.67 -1.37 -10.00
N LEU A 96 1.27 -0.27 -9.53
CA LEU A 96 1.16 0.13 -8.13
C LEU A 96 -0.29 0.51 -7.76
N ASN A 97 -1.02 1.24 -8.61
CA ASN A 97 -2.41 1.59 -8.36
C ASN A 97 -3.31 0.34 -8.31
N ALA A 98 -3.07 -0.65 -9.16
CA ALA A 98 -3.77 -1.94 -9.07
C ALA A 98 -3.47 -2.64 -7.74
N LEU A 99 -2.20 -2.64 -7.30
CA LEU A 99 -1.82 -3.14 -5.98
C LEU A 99 -2.52 -2.37 -4.84
N ALA A 100 -2.58 -1.04 -4.90
CA ALA A 100 -3.27 -0.23 -3.89
C ALA A 100 -4.74 -0.62 -3.76
N CYS A 101 -5.44 -0.83 -4.87
CA CYS A 101 -6.82 -1.34 -4.83
C CYS A 101 -6.91 -2.71 -4.13
N ILE A 102 -6.01 -3.63 -4.44
CA ILE A 102 -5.96 -4.96 -3.80
C ILE A 102 -5.68 -4.84 -2.29
N LEU A 103 -4.77 -3.95 -1.89
CA LEU A 103 -4.44 -3.72 -0.48
C LEU A 103 -5.62 -3.12 0.30
N VAL A 104 -6.37 -2.19 -0.30
CA VAL A 104 -7.62 -1.68 0.28
C VAL A 104 -8.62 -2.81 0.47
N LEU A 105 -8.86 -3.64 -0.56
CA LEU A 105 -9.78 -4.78 -0.46
C LEU A 105 -9.35 -5.78 0.62
N ASP A 106 -8.06 -6.13 0.67
CA ASP A 106 -7.54 -7.03 1.70
C ASP A 106 -7.64 -6.43 3.11
N SER A 107 -7.50 -5.10 3.24
CA SER A 107 -7.65 -4.42 4.53
C SER A 107 -9.06 -4.55 5.12
N LEU A 108 -10.10 -4.61 4.27
CA LEU A 108 -11.49 -4.82 4.68
C LEU A 108 -11.73 -6.26 5.19
N ILE A 109 -10.98 -7.22 4.64
CA ILE A 109 -11.06 -8.65 5.00
C ILE A 109 -10.28 -8.93 6.30
N LEU A 110 -9.15 -8.24 6.51
CA LEU A 110 -8.24 -8.42 7.65
C LEU A 110 -8.86 -7.96 8.99
N LYS A 111 -9.74 -8.75 9.61
CA LYS A 111 -10.44 -8.35 10.85
C LYS A 111 -9.58 -8.29 12.12
N LYS A 112 -8.63 -9.22 12.29
CA LYS A 112 -7.87 -9.40 13.55
C LYS A 112 -6.41 -8.92 13.49
N ALA A 113 -5.91 -8.57 12.31
CA ALA A 113 -4.50 -8.18 12.11
C ALA A 113 -4.37 -6.65 11.95
N ILE A 114 -4.57 -5.91 13.05
CA ILE A 114 -4.67 -4.44 13.00
C ILE A 114 -3.43 -3.76 12.38
N LEU A 115 -2.22 -4.17 12.77
CA LEU A 115 -0.98 -3.59 12.25
C LEU A 115 -0.81 -3.85 10.74
N LEU A 116 -1.14 -5.06 10.28
CA LEU A 116 -1.08 -5.41 8.86
C LEU A 116 -2.13 -4.62 8.06
N ARG A 117 -3.35 -4.50 8.62
CA ARG A 117 -4.41 -3.68 8.02
C ARG A 117 -3.98 -2.23 7.86
N LEU A 118 -3.42 -1.63 8.92
CA LEU A 118 -2.93 -0.26 8.88
C LEU A 118 -1.78 -0.10 7.87
N SER A 119 -0.88 -1.07 7.78
CA SER A 119 0.19 -1.05 6.78
C SER A 119 -0.34 -1.12 5.35
N HIS A 120 -1.36 -1.94 5.07
CA HIS A 120 -2.02 -2.01 3.76
C HIS A 120 -2.70 -0.69 3.39
N LEU A 121 -3.44 -0.09 4.33
CA LEU A 121 -4.10 1.20 4.13
C LEU A 121 -3.08 2.32 3.91
N ALA A 122 -2.04 2.39 4.75
CA ALA A 122 -0.97 3.37 4.61
C ALA A 122 -0.24 3.23 3.27
N SER A 123 0.11 2.00 2.86
CA SER A 123 0.74 1.74 1.56
C SER A 123 -0.15 2.19 0.40
N SER A 124 -1.46 1.94 0.49
CA SER A 124 -2.43 2.36 -0.54
C SER A 124 -2.50 3.87 -0.66
N VAL A 125 -2.56 4.58 0.47
CA VAL A 125 -2.54 6.05 0.51
C VAL A 125 -1.24 6.59 -0.11
N LEU A 126 -0.08 6.03 0.24
CA LEU A 126 1.20 6.47 -0.31
C LEU A 126 1.31 6.22 -1.81
N ILE A 127 0.80 5.09 -2.31
CA ILE A 127 0.75 4.80 -3.75
C ILE A 127 -0.12 5.83 -4.47
N PHE A 128 -1.33 6.08 -3.99
CA PHE A 128 -2.22 7.07 -4.61
C PHE A 128 -1.65 8.48 -4.51
N LEU A 129 -1.00 8.83 -3.40
CA LEU A 129 -0.33 10.11 -3.26
C LEU A 129 0.82 10.26 -4.25
N PHE A 130 1.65 9.23 -4.42
CA PHE A 130 2.71 9.22 -5.43
C PHE A 130 2.15 9.34 -6.85
N SER A 131 1.11 8.55 -7.18
CA SER A 131 0.56 8.48 -8.54
C SER A 131 -0.30 9.68 -8.93
N PHE A 132 -1.15 10.19 -8.03
CA PHE A 132 -2.13 11.23 -8.35
C PHE A 132 -1.72 12.64 -7.90
N TYR A 133 -0.72 12.78 -7.01
CA TYR A 133 -0.25 14.09 -6.57
C TYR A 133 1.18 14.39 -7.05
N TYR A 134 2.16 13.55 -6.72
CA TYR A 134 3.56 13.84 -7.06
C TYR A 134 3.88 13.65 -8.55
N THR A 135 3.46 12.53 -9.13
CA THR A 135 3.72 12.25 -10.56
C THR A 135 3.18 13.35 -11.49
N PRO A 136 1.91 13.78 -11.43
CA PRO A 136 1.42 14.85 -12.31
C PRO A 136 2.08 16.19 -12.03
N PHE A 137 2.45 16.49 -10.78
CA PHE A 137 3.22 17.70 -10.46
C PHE A 137 4.58 17.71 -11.17
N ILE A 138 5.32 16.60 -11.09
CA ILE A 138 6.65 16.46 -11.72
C ILE A 138 6.53 16.58 -13.24
N LEU A 139 5.56 15.90 -13.86
CA LEU A 139 5.33 15.96 -15.29
C LEU A 139 4.96 17.37 -15.77
N ARG A 140 4.17 18.11 -14.99
CA ARG A 140 3.81 19.50 -15.31
C ARG A 140 5.01 20.43 -15.20
N ALA A 141 5.84 20.27 -14.17
CA ALA A 141 7.06 21.08 -14.05
C ALA A 141 8.03 20.80 -15.20
N GLN A 142 8.13 19.54 -15.61
CA GLN A 142 8.92 19.11 -16.76
C GLN A 142 8.39 19.67 -18.08
N SER A 143 7.08 19.68 -18.31
CA SER A 143 6.51 20.21 -19.56
C SER A 143 6.70 21.72 -19.73
N LEU A 144 6.97 22.45 -18.64
CA LEU A 144 7.27 23.88 -18.66
C LEU A 144 8.75 24.17 -18.95
N GLY A 145 9.60 23.14 -19.05
CA GLY A 145 11.00 23.24 -19.41
C GLY A 145 11.97 23.18 -18.22
N SER A 146 13.27 23.12 -18.54
CA SER A 146 14.34 22.84 -17.58
C SER A 146 14.44 23.85 -16.44
N VAL A 147 14.11 25.13 -16.68
CA VAL A 147 14.13 26.20 -15.66
C VAL A 147 13.17 25.91 -14.50
N TYR A 148 12.04 25.26 -14.76
CA TYR A 148 11.07 24.92 -13.70
C TYR A 148 11.52 23.72 -12.88
N THR A 149 12.33 22.83 -13.46
CA THR A 149 12.92 21.66 -12.77
C THR A 149 14.10 22.01 -11.86
N THR A 150 14.59 23.25 -11.90
CA THR A 150 15.60 23.76 -10.98
C THR A 150 15.02 24.68 -9.91
N SER A 151 13.71 24.93 -9.94
CA SER A 151 13.03 25.73 -8.92
C SER A 151 13.08 25.03 -7.55
N GLU A 152 13.17 25.83 -6.48
CA GLU A 152 13.18 25.31 -5.11
C GLU A 152 11.94 24.44 -4.81
N LYS A 153 10.78 24.88 -5.30
CA LYS A 153 9.52 24.13 -5.19
C LYS A 153 9.61 22.76 -5.84
N PHE A 154 10.20 22.66 -7.03
CA PHE A 154 10.39 21.37 -7.69
C PHE A 154 11.34 20.47 -6.90
N ILE A 155 12.47 21.01 -6.45
CA ILE A 155 13.48 20.25 -5.69
C ILE A 155 12.85 19.66 -4.42
N GLN A 156 12.07 20.45 -3.69
CA GLN A 156 11.36 19.99 -2.49
C GLN A 156 10.32 18.91 -2.82
N MET A 157 9.47 19.13 -3.82
CA MET A 157 8.44 18.18 -4.21
C MET A 157 9.02 16.86 -4.74
N HIS A 158 10.10 16.93 -5.51
CA HIS A 158 10.82 15.75 -5.99
C HIS A 158 11.44 14.97 -4.83
N ALA A 159 12.14 15.63 -3.92
CA ALA A 159 12.74 14.98 -2.75
C ALA A 159 11.69 14.33 -1.83
N GLN A 160 10.56 15.00 -1.60
CA GLN A 160 9.44 14.43 -0.85
C GLN A 160 8.88 13.17 -1.52
N SER A 161 8.72 13.19 -2.85
CA SER A 161 8.25 12.02 -3.59
C SER A 161 9.19 10.82 -3.44
N GLU A 162 10.50 11.05 -3.41
CA GLU A 162 11.51 10.01 -3.20
C GLU A 162 11.43 9.43 -1.77
N ILE A 163 11.26 10.28 -0.76
CA ILE A 163 11.09 9.85 0.63
C ILE A 163 9.83 8.99 0.77
N ILE A 164 8.72 9.41 0.19
CA ILE A 164 7.47 8.64 0.19
C ILE A 164 7.65 7.29 -0.49
N PHE A 165 8.37 7.25 -1.61
CA PHE A 165 8.67 6.01 -2.32
C PHE A 165 9.51 5.03 -1.49
N LYS A 166 10.47 5.54 -0.70
CA LYS A 166 11.26 4.74 0.25
C LYS A 166 10.42 4.22 1.41
N ILE A 167 9.56 5.07 1.99
CA ILE A 167 8.63 4.66 3.07
C ILE A 167 7.67 3.58 2.55
N LEU A 168 7.16 3.73 1.33
CA LEU A 168 6.33 2.73 0.67
C LEU A 168 7.06 1.38 0.57
N LEU A 169 8.32 1.37 0.14
CA LEU A 169 9.12 0.14 0.09
C LEU A 169 9.17 -0.56 1.46
N THR A 170 9.48 0.20 2.51
CA THR A 170 9.56 -0.34 3.87
C THR A 170 8.23 -0.94 4.33
N LEU A 171 7.11 -0.27 4.07
CA LEU A 171 5.78 -0.77 4.44
C LEU A 171 5.36 -2.00 3.63
N LEU A 172 5.68 -2.06 2.34
CA LEU A 172 5.41 -3.23 1.51
C LEU A 172 6.24 -4.44 1.96
N CYS A 173 7.52 -4.23 2.30
CA CYS A 173 8.37 -5.29 2.87
C CYS A 173 7.82 -5.78 4.22
N PHE A 174 7.40 -4.87 5.10
CA PHE A 174 6.75 -5.23 6.36
C PHE A 174 5.47 -6.04 6.12
N SER A 175 4.62 -5.60 5.17
CA SER A 175 3.37 -6.27 4.81
C SER A 175 3.63 -7.66 4.26
N PHE A 176 4.64 -7.82 3.40
CA PHE A 176 5.06 -9.10 2.81
C PHE A 176 5.47 -10.09 3.91
N VAL A 177 6.42 -9.69 4.77
CA VAL A 177 6.93 -10.56 5.84
C VAL A 177 5.82 -10.89 6.84
N SER A 178 5.05 -9.91 7.29
CA SER A 178 3.96 -10.13 8.24
C SER A 178 2.89 -11.08 7.70
N ARG A 179 2.56 -10.98 6.40
CA ARG A 179 1.60 -11.89 5.75
C ARG A 179 2.20 -13.28 5.56
N ALA A 180 3.45 -13.39 5.12
CA ALA A 180 4.14 -14.67 4.95
C ALA A 180 4.20 -15.46 6.27
N LEU A 181 4.58 -14.81 7.37
CA LEU A 181 4.63 -15.43 8.70
C LEU A 181 3.25 -15.91 9.18
N ARG A 182 2.18 -15.19 8.86
CA ARG A 182 0.80 -15.58 9.22
C ARG A 182 0.26 -16.75 8.40
N ASN A 183 0.78 -16.96 7.20
CA ASN A 183 0.39 -18.05 6.32
C ASN A 183 1.15 -19.36 6.62
N MET A 184 2.22 -19.31 7.42
CA MET A 184 2.93 -20.52 7.83
C MET A 184 2.08 -21.36 8.81
N PRO A 185 2.08 -22.70 8.67
CA PRO A 185 1.44 -23.57 9.64
C PRO A 185 2.13 -23.38 11.00
N LYS A 186 1.33 -23.25 12.08
CA LYS A 186 1.87 -23.24 13.43
C LYS A 186 2.45 -24.62 13.72
N THR A 187 3.75 -24.69 14.00
CA THR A 187 4.36 -25.92 14.51
C THR A 187 3.78 -26.18 15.91
N SER A 188 2.98 -27.24 16.03
CA SER A 188 2.58 -27.77 17.33
C SER A 188 3.76 -28.53 17.91
N HIS A 189 4.43 -27.94 18.89
CA HIS A 189 5.28 -28.67 19.83
C HIS A 189 4.45 -29.09 21.04
#